data_AF-A0A962LY29-F1
#
_entry.id   AF-A0A962LY29-F1
#
_cell.length_a   1.000
_cell.length_b   1.000
_cell.length_c   1.000
_cell.angle_alpha   90.00
_cell.angle_beta   90.00
_cell.angle_gamma   90.00
#
_symmetry.space_group_name_H-M   'P 1'
#
loop_
_entity.id
_entity.type
_entity.pdbx_description
1 polymer ?
#
loop_
_entity_poly.entity_id
_entity_poly.type
_entity_poly.pdbx_seq_one_letter_code
_entity_poly.pdbx_strand_id
1 'polypeptide(L)'
;MKYRPEIDGLRTVAVLPVILFHAGAAPFSGGFVGVDVFFVISGYLITTILIGELEEGRFSIINFYERRARRILPALFFVMLCTLPFAWAWMQPSQLKDFAQSLWAVSLFGSNILFWKTSGYFAAAADEKPFLHTWSL
;
A
#
# COMPACT_ATOMS: atom_id res chain seq x y z
N MET A 1 2.15 -18.36 17.62
CA MET A 1 1.09 -18.87 16.71
C MET A 1 1.70 -19.62 15.53
N LYS A 2 1.04 -20.70 15.08
CA LYS A 2 1.38 -21.40 13.83
C LYS A 2 1.03 -20.50 12.63
N TYR A 3 1.90 -20.45 11.62
CA TYR A 3 1.63 -19.72 10.38
C TYR A 3 0.33 -20.24 9.72
N ARG A 4 -0.55 -19.33 9.31
CA ARG A 4 -1.87 -19.62 8.72
C ARG A 4 -1.90 -19.21 7.24
N PRO A 5 -1.37 -20.05 6.33
CA PRO A 5 -1.30 -19.71 4.90
C PRO A 5 -2.67 -19.42 4.27
N GLU A 6 -3.74 -20.01 4.80
CA GLU A 6 -5.10 -19.79 4.32
C GLU A 6 -5.57 -18.33 4.50
N ILE A 7 -5.11 -17.62 5.54
CA ILE A 7 -5.44 -16.21 5.74
C ILE A 7 -4.74 -15.34 4.68
N ASP A 8 -3.48 -15.64 4.39
CA ASP A 8 -2.76 -14.95 3.33
C ASP A 8 -3.39 -15.21 1.96
N GLY A 9 -3.88 -16.44 1.71
CA GLY A 9 -4.66 -16.77 0.50
C GLY A 9 -5.94 -15.94 0.37
N LEU A 10 -6.71 -15.80 1.46
CA LEU A 10 -7.91 -14.97 1.48
C LEU A 10 -7.60 -13.48 1.20
N ARG A 11 -6.47 -12.98 1.72
CA ARG A 11 -6.00 -11.62 1.42
C ARG A 11 -5.64 -11.46 -0.05
N THR A 12 -5.00 -12.44 -0.67
CA THR A 12 -4.73 -12.43 -2.11
C THR A 12 -6.03 -12.39 -2.91
N VAL A 13 -7.02 -13.23 -2.56
CA VAL A 13 -8.33 -13.22 -3.23
C VAL A 13 -9.03 -11.86 -3.09
N ALA A 14 -8.92 -11.21 -1.93
CA ALA A 14 -9.51 -9.87 -1.71
C ALA A 14 -8.88 -8.78 -2.59
N VAL A 15 -7.60 -8.89 -2.94
CA VAL A 15 -6.90 -7.89 -3.76
C VAL A 15 -7.16 -8.08 -5.27
N LEU A 16 -7.47 -9.29 -5.73
CA LEU A 16 -7.66 -9.57 -7.16
C LEU A 16 -8.75 -8.69 -7.82
N PRO A 17 -9.96 -8.53 -7.25
CA PRO A 17 -10.97 -7.62 -7.79
C PRO A 17 -10.49 -6.16 -7.87
N VAL A 18 -9.66 -5.71 -6.92
CA VAL A 18 -9.11 -4.35 -6.91
C VAL A 18 -8.19 -4.14 -8.11
N ILE A 19 -7.32 -5.12 -8.40
CA ILE A 19 -6.42 -5.05 -9.57
C ILE A 19 -7.24 -5.07 -10.86
N LEU A 20 -8.22 -5.97 -10.97
CA LEU A 20 -9.05 -6.09 -12.18
C LEU A 20 -9.92 -4.85 -12.42
N PHE A 21 -10.38 -4.19 -11.36
CA PHE A 21 -11.06 -2.90 -11.44
C PHE A 21 -10.17 -1.83 -12.07
N HIS A 22 -8.93 -1.66 -11.58
CA HIS A 22 -8.00 -0.68 -12.13
C HIS A 22 -7.49 -1.06 -13.53
N ALA A 23 -7.51 -2.35 -13.88
CA ALA A 23 -7.22 -2.83 -15.24
C ALA A 23 -8.37 -2.59 -16.24
N GLY A 24 -9.51 -2.04 -15.80
CA GLY A 24 -10.65 -1.75 -16.67
C GLY A 24 -11.49 -2.98 -17.05
N ALA A 25 -11.38 -4.08 -16.30
CA ALA A 25 -12.16 -5.29 -16.59
C ALA A 25 -13.65 -5.08 -16.24
N ALA A 26 -14.51 -5.05 -17.26
CA ALA A 26 -15.94 -4.73 -17.12
C ALA A 26 -16.71 -5.51 -16.03
N PRO A 27 -16.47 -6.82 -15.79
CA PRO A 27 -17.16 -7.55 -14.71
C PRO A 27 -16.79 -7.10 -13.29
N PHE A 28 -15.72 -6.30 -13.13
CA PHE A 28 -15.13 -5.95 -11.84
C PHE A 28 -15.35 -4.48 -11.46
N SER A 29 -16.40 -3.83 -11.97
CA SER A 29 -16.75 -2.43 -11.63
C SER A 29 -16.97 -2.17 -10.12
N GLY A 30 -17.26 -3.22 -9.34
CA GLY A 30 -17.35 -3.20 -7.87
C GLY A 30 -16.07 -3.59 -7.13
N GLY A 31 -14.92 -3.68 -7.80
CA GLY A 31 -13.69 -4.25 -7.23
C GLY A 31 -13.14 -3.52 -6.00
N PHE A 32 -13.55 -2.28 -5.76
CA PHE A 32 -13.19 -1.50 -4.56
C PHE A 32 -13.62 -2.17 -3.25
N VAL A 33 -14.68 -3.00 -3.24
CA VAL A 33 -15.10 -3.80 -2.07
C VAL A 33 -13.98 -4.73 -1.58
N GLY A 34 -13.10 -5.15 -2.48
CA GLY A 34 -11.92 -5.95 -2.14
C GLY A 34 -10.99 -5.25 -1.15
N VAL A 35 -10.93 -3.91 -1.16
CA VAL A 35 -10.12 -3.12 -0.22
C VAL A 35 -10.65 -3.27 1.21
N ASP A 36 -11.96 -3.13 1.39
CA ASP A 36 -12.61 -3.26 2.71
C ASP A 36 -12.40 -4.66 3.28
N VAL A 37 -12.63 -5.69 2.47
CA VAL A 37 -12.42 -7.09 2.86
C VAL A 37 -10.97 -7.35 3.24
N PHE A 38 -10.01 -6.84 2.46
CA PHE A 38 -8.58 -6.97 2.75
C PHE A 38 -8.20 -6.34 4.08
N PHE A 39 -8.73 -5.15 4.40
CA PHE A 39 -8.46 -4.48 5.66
C PHE A 39 -9.09 -5.18 6.85
N VAL A 40 -10.32 -5.70 6.71
CA VAL A 40 -10.97 -6.50 7.77
C VAL A 40 -10.13 -7.72 8.11
N ILE A 41 -9.69 -8.49 7.10
CA ILE A 41 -8.87 -9.69 7.32
C ILE A 41 -7.52 -9.32 7.94
N SER A 42 -6.89 -8.24 7.47
CA SER A 42 -5.60 -7.78 7.98
C SER A 42 -5.71 -7.29 9.42
N GLY A 43 -6.79 -6.58 9.77
CA GLY A 43 -7.11 -6.15 11.13
C GLY A 43 -7.32 -7.34 12.07
N TYR A 44 -8.12 -8.32 11.68
CA TYR A 44 -8.30 -9.57 12.43
C TYR A 44 -6.96 -10.26 12.72
N LEU A 45 -6.11 -10.43 11.69
CA LEU A 45 -4.81 -11.08 11.84
C LEU A 45 -3.88 -10.31 12.78
N ILE A 46 -3.75 -9.00 12.57
CA ILE A 46 -2.88 -8.14 13.39
C ILE A 46 -3.35 -8.17 14.85
N THR A 47 -4.64 -7.96 15.10
CA THR A 47 -5.20 -7.97 16.45
C THR A 47 -5.00 -9.31 17.15
N THR A 48 -5.22 -10.43 16.44
CA THR A 48 -5.01 -11.77 17.02
C THR A 48 -3.55 -12.00 17.41
N ILE A 49 -2.59 -11.54 16.58
CA ILE A 49 -1.16 -11.62 16.91
C ILE A 49 -0.84 -10.75 18.14
N LEU A 50 -1.37 -9.52 18.18
CA LEU A 50 -1.13 -8.58 19.28
C LEU A 50 -1.67 -9.11 20.61
N ILE A 51 -2.89 -9.64 20.62
CA ILE A 51 -3.49 -10.25 21.82
C ILE A 51 -2.65 -11.43 22.29
N GLY A 52 -2.24 -12.33 21.38
CA GLY A 52 -1.38 -13.46 21.74
C GLY A 52 -0.03 -13.01 22.33
N GLU A 53 0.62 -12.01 21.75
CA GLU A 53 1.90 -11.48 22.29
C GLU A 53 1.71 -10.79 23.65
N LEU A 54 0.56 -10.15 23.88
CA LEU A 54 0.22 -9.51 25.16
C LEU A 54 -0.03 -10.56 26.26
N GLU A 55 -0.82 -11.59 25.97
CA GLU A 55 -1.10 -12.70 26.90
C GLU A 55 0.18 -13.45 27.30
N GLU A 56 1.12 -13.57 26.37
CA GLU A 56 2.43 -14.20 26.60
C GLU A 56 3.45 -13.25 27.28
N GLY A 57 3.10 -11.99 27.51
CA GLY A 57 4.00 -10.98 28.09
C GLY A 57 5.20 -10.60 27.21
N ARG A 58 5.14 -10.87 25.90
CA ARG A 58 6.23 -10.66 24.93
C ARG A 58 6.00 -9.49 23.98
N PHE A 59 4.88 -8.77 24.14
CA PHE A 59 4.54 -7.65 23.27
C PHE A 59 5.58 -6.53 23.33
N SER A 60 6.01 -6.08 22.15
CA SER A 60 6.86 -4.91 21.98
C SER A 60 6.44 -4.17 20.73
N ILE A 61 6.13 -2.88 20.89
CA ILE A 61 5.77 -2.00 19.78
C ILE A 61 6.92 -1.87 18.77
N ILE A 62 8.16 -1.89 19.25
CA ILE A 62 9.36 -1.83 18.40
C ILE A 62 9.41 -3.08 17.53
N ASN A 63 9.28 -4.27 18.13
CA ASN A 63 9.30 -5.54 17.39
C ASN A 63 8.13 -5.64 16.39
N PHE A 64 6.96 -5.09 16.74
CA PHE A 64 5.83 -5.02 15.83
C PHE A 64 6.16 -4.22 14.56
N TYR A 65 6.66 -2.98 14.71
CA TYR A 65 7.02 -2.14 13.57
C TYR A 65 8.23 -2.69 12.81
N GLU A 66 9.21 -3.28 13.49
CA GLU A 66 10.39 -3.89 12.86
C GLU A 66 10.00 -5.04 11.92
N ARG A 67 9.11 -5.94 12.36
CA ARG A 67 8.57 -7.01 11.50
C ARG A 67 7.80 -6.46 10.30
N ARG A 68 7.00 -5.41 10.52
CA ARG A 68 6.25 -4.74 9.44
C ARG A 68 7.20 -4.08 8.43
N ALA A 69 8.23 -3.40 8.91
CA ALA A 69 9.26 -2.77 8.10
C ALA A 69 10.01 -3.80 7.23
N ARG A 70 10.47 -4.92 7.81
CA ARG A 70 11.12 -6.00 7.05
C ARG A 70 10.23 -6.62 5.97
N ARG A 71 8.91 -6.58 6.13
CA ARG A 71 7.95 -7.10 5.14
C ARG A 71 7.64 -6.08 4.04
N ILE A 72 7.49 -4.80 4.39
CA ILE A 72 6.98 -3.77 3.48
C ILE A 72 8.11 -3.03 2.76
N LEU A 73 9.17 -2.62 3.47
CA LEU A 73 10.22 -1.77 2.92
C LEU A 73 10.96 -2.40 1.72
N PRO A 74 11.30 -3.71 1.71
CA PRO A 74 12.00 -4.29 0.56
C PRO A 74 11.18 -4.19 -0.74
N ALA A 75 9.89 -4.51 -0.67
CA ALA A 75 9.00 -4.39 -1.83
C ALA A 75 8.80 -2.93 -2.24
N LEU A 76 8.67 -2.03 -1.26
CA LEU A 76 8.49 -0.60 -1.51
C LEU A 76 9.70 -0.01 -2.25
N PHE A 77 10.91 -0.20 -1.72
CA PHE A 77 12.13 0.31 -2.35
C PHE A 77 12.41 -0.36 -3.68
N PHE A 78 12.07 -1.64 -3.84
CA PHE A 78 12.17 -2.31 -5.12
C PHE A 78 11.28 -1.63 -6.18
N VAL A 79 10.00 -1.37 -5.87
CA VAL A 79 9.10 -0.67 -6.79
C VAL A 79 9.58 0.75 -7.07
N MET A 80 10.06 1.48 -6.07
CA MET A 80 10.65 2.82 -6.25
C MET A 80 11.86 2.80 -7.19
N LEU A 81 12.78 1.86 -7.01
CA LEU A 81 13.95 1.70 -7.86
C LEU A 81 13.58 1.31 -9.28
N CYS A 82 12.62 0.40 -9.46
CA CYS A 82 12.14 0.00 -10.77
C CYS A 82 11.42 1.14 -11.51
N THR A 83 10.69 2.01 -10.80
CA THR A 83 9.92 3.11 -11.42
C THR A 83 10.78 4.33 -11.76
N LEU A 84 11.89 4.56 -11.05
CA LEU A 84 12.82 5.67 -11.29
C LEU A 84 13.30 5.84 -12.75
N PRO A 85 13.83 4.81 -13.44
CA PRO A 85 14.30 4.96 -14.82
C PRO A 85 13.18 5.33 -15.79
N PHE A 86 11.98 4.78 -15.58
CA PHE A 86 10.81 5.09 -16.40
C PHE A 86 10.29 6.51 -16.17
N ALA A 87 10.26 6.94 -14.90
CA ALA A 87 9.93 8.32 -14.56
C ALA A 87 10.90 9.29 -15.24
N TRP A 88 12.21 9.04 -15.12
CA TRP A 88 13.23 9.86 -15.77
C TRP A 88 13.10 9.91 -17.30
N ALA A 89 12.79 8.78 -17.93
CA ALA A 89 12.70 8.69 -19.39
C ALA A 89 11.42 9.28 -19.99
N TRP A 90 10.29 9.26 -19.28
CA TRP A 90 8.97 9.58 -19.84
C TRP A 90 8.28 10.82 -19.24
N MET A 91 8.64 11.25 -18.04
CA MET A 91 7.94 12.36 -17.38
C MET A 91 8.51 13.73 -17.76
N GLN A 92 7.61 14.71 -17.88
CA GLN A 92 7.98 16.13 -18.03
C GLN A 92 8.59 16.69 -16.73
N PRO A 93 9.34 17.80 -16.77
CA PRO A 93 10.00 18.36 -15.58
C PRO A 93 9.05 18.65 -14.40
N SER A 94 7.81 19.08 -14.67
CA SER A 94 6.78 19.27 -13.64
C SER A 94 6.36 17.94 -13.01
N GLN A 95 6.10 16.91 -13.82
CA GLN A 95 5.73 15.57 -13.36
C GLN A 95 6.87 14.90 -12.58
N LEU A 96 8.12 15.12 -12.97
CA LEU A 96 9.29 14.64 -12.21
C LEU A 96 9.38 15.26 -10.82
N LYS A 97 9.00 16.53 -10.67
CA LYS A 97 8.94 17.19 -9.37
C LYS A 97 7.86 16.55 -8.48
N ASP A 98 6.68 16.30 -9.03
CA ASP A 98 5.57 15.66 -8.30
C ASP A 98 5.91 14.20 -7.94
N PHE A 99 6.57 13.49 -8.86
CA PHE A 99 7.10 12.15 -8.64
C PHE A 99 8.14 12.14 -7.49
N ALA A 100 9.10 13.06 -7.50
CA ALA A 100 10.11 13.18 -6.46
C ALA A 100 9.50 13.53 -5.08
N GLN A 101 8.49 14.40 -5.05
CA GLN A 101 7.73 14.69 -3.83
C GLN A 101 7.02 13.45 -3.31
N SER A 102 6.41 12.67 -4.20
CA SER A 102 5.76 11.41 -3.86
C SER A 102 6.78 10.40 -3.33
N LEU A 103 7.96 10.28 -3.95
CA LEU A 103 9.05 9.41 -3.50
C LEU A 103 9.45 9.70 -2.05
N TRP A 104 9.63 10.98 -1.71
CA TRP A 104 9.92 11.43 -0.35
C TRP A 104 8.78 11.15 0.62
N ALA A 105 7.55 11.51 0.27
CA ALA A 105 6.40 11.32 1.13
C ALA A 105 6.15 9.84 1.44
N VAL A 106 6.29 8.97 0.44
CA VAL A 106 6.11 7.52 0.57
C VAL A 106 7.19 6.89 1.44
N SER A 107 8.46 7.30 1.27
CA SER A 107 9.57 6.82 2.10
C SER A 107 9.36 7.10 3.59
N LEU A 108 8.66 8.20 3.90
CA LEU A 108 8.34 8.63 5.26
C LEU A 108 6.95 8.17 5.74
N PHE A 109 6.25 7.32 4.98
CA PHE A 109 4.85 6.93 5.25
C PHE A 109 3.91 8.14 5.44
N GLY A 110 4.24 9.27 4.81
CA GLY A 110 3.49 10.53 4.82
C GLY A 110 2.73 10.80 3.52
N SER A 111 2.59 9.79 2.64
CA SER A 111 1.94 9.89 1.34
C SER A 111 0.50 10.40 1.44
N ASN A 112 -0.25 9.97 2.45
CA ASN A 112 -1.61 10.45 2.73
C ASN A 112 -1.71 11.96 2.91
N ILE A 113 -0.74 12.58 3.58
CA ILE A 113 -0.73 14.04 3.79
C ILE A 113 -0.47 14.76 2.46
N LEU A 114 0.47 14.26 1.66
CA LEU A 114 0.79 14.82 0.35
C LEU A 114 -0.42 14.71 -0.60
N PHE A 115 -1.01 13.52 -0.71
CA PHE A 115 -2.13 13.26 -1.62
C PHE A 115 -3.39 14.00 -1.21
N TRP A 116 -3.63 14.16 0.10
CA TRP A 116 -4.70 15.02 0.60
C TRP A 116 -4.52 16.47 0.14
N LYS A 117 -3.31 17.03 0.30
CA LYS A 117 -2.99 18.42 -0.12
C LYS A 117 -2.96 18.64 -1.62
N THR A 118 -2.71 17.59 -2.41
CA THR A 118 -2.57 17.63 -3.87
C THR A 118 -3.76 17.00 -4.60
N SER A 119 -4.88 16.86 -3.90
CA SER A 119 -6.17 16.46 -4.45
C SER A 119 -7.02 17.69 -4.77
N GLY A 120 -7.78 17.66 -5.87
CA GLY A 120 -8.63 18.79 -6.26
C GLY A 120 -8.98 18.80 -7.74
N TYR A 121 -9.79 19.77 -8.14
CA TYR A 121 -10.34 19.89 -9.50
C TYR A 121 -9.26 20.00 -10.60
N PHE A 122 -8.12 20.63 -10.27
CA PHE A 122 -6.99 20.79 -11.19
C PHE A 122 -5.84 19.81 -10.92
N ALA A 123 -6.07 18.79 -10.09
CA ALA A 123 -5.04 17.80 -9.81
C ALA A 123 -4.88 16.81 -10.98
N ALA A 124 -3.66 16.29 -11.15
CA ALA A 124 -3.41 15.19 -12.07
C ALA A 124 -4.31 13.99 -11.76
N ALA A 125 -4.71 13.25 -12.81
CA ALA A 125 -5.55 12.08 -12.68
C ALA A 125 -4.91 11.04 -11.74
N ALA A 126 -5.74 10.27 -11.05
CA ALA A 126 -5.28 9.24 -10.11
C ALA A 126 -4.31 8.24 -10.77
N ASP A 127 -4.61 7.89 -12.02
CA ASP A 127 -3.85 6.91 -12.81
C ASP A 127 -2.47 7.44 -13.26
N GLU A 128 -2.26 8.75 -13.19
CA GLU A 128 -0.98 9.40 -13.54
C GLU A 128 -0.04 9.53 -12.34
N LYS A 129 -0.45 9.08 -11.15
CA LYS A 129 0.32 9.16 -9.90
C LYS A 129 0.84 7.77 -9.53
N PRO A 130 2.08 7.38 -9.91
CA PRO A 130 2.55 6.00 -9.77
C PRO A 130 2.52 5.45 -8.35
N PHE A 131 2.68 6.33 -7.36
CA PHE A 131 2.69 5.94 -5.95
C PHE A 131 1.37 6.19 -5.22
N LEU A 132 0.27 6.54 -5.91
CA LEU A 132 -0.99 6.84 -5.24
C LEU A 132 -1.47 5.67 -4.38
N HIS A 133 -1.40 4.44 -4.90
CA HIS A 133 -1.83 3.21 -4.21
C HIS A 133 -1.01 2.86 -2.96
N THR A 134 0.00 3.65 -2.60
CA THR A 134 0.71 3.53 -1.31
C THR A 134 -0.03 4.23 -0.16
N TRP A 135 -1.19 4.83 -0.41
CA TRP A 135 -2.01 5.50 0.62
C TRP A 135 -2.43 4.56 1.76
N SER A 136 -2.51 3.26 1.53
CA SER A 136 -2.88 2.27 2.56
C SER A 136 -1.74 1.90 3.52
N LEU A 137 -0.51 2.36 3.26
CA LEU A 137 0.68 2.02 4.04
C LEU A 137 0.81 2.93 5.27
#